data_AF-A0A9D9I3C9-F1
#
_entry.id   AF-A0A9D9I3C9-F1
#
_cell.length_a   1.000
_cell.length_b   1.000
_cell.length_c   1.000
_cell.angle_alpha   90.00
_cell.angle_beta   90.00
_cell.angle_gamma   90.00
#
_symmetry.space_group_name_H-M   'P 1'
#
loop_
_entity.id
_entity.type
_entity.pdbx_description
1 polymer ?
#
loop_
_entity_poly.entity_id
_entity_poly.type
_entity_poly.pdbx_seq_one_letter_code
_entity_poly.pdbx_strand_id
1 'polypeptide(L)'
;MPIWAYNPKADCLENFSEVQLTLAEKRMLLCVCSGMTTNMMVSVLNKSADTINGYRKSVIAKLGVQNMQEAIAMAMIHKLL
;
A
#
# COMPACT_ATOMS: atom_id res chain seq x y z
N MET A 1 -20.24 -11.96 -10.25
CA MET A 1 -20.23 -12.74 -9.00
C MET A 1 -18.94 -12.39 -8.26
N PRO A 2 -18.96 -11.91 -7.01
CA PRO A 2 -17.72 -11.70 -6.27
C PRO A 2 -17.27 -13.01 -5.61
N ILE A 3 -15.97 -13.26 -5.65
CA ILE A 3 -15.29 -14.41 -5.06
C ILE A 3 -14.89 -13.98 -3.64
N TRP A 4 -15.45 -14.62 -2.62
CA TRP A 4 -15.13 -14.34 -1.22
C TRP A 4 -13.86 -15.11 -0.80
N ALA A 5 -12.86 -14.41 -0.28
CA ALA A 5 -11.71 -15.01 0.40
C ALA A 5 -11.82 -14.73 1.90
N TYR A 6 -11.89 -15.80 2.71
CA TYR A 6 -12.08 -15.76 4.16
C TYR A 6 -10.73 -15.54 4.88
N ASN A 7 -10.68 -14.57 5.81
CA ASN A 7 -9.49 -14.24 6.61
C ASN A 7 -9.79 -14.41 8.12
N PRO A 8 -9.14 -15.35 8.84
CA PRO A 8 -9.51 -15.74 10.20
C PRO A 8 -8.97 -14.85 11.33
N LYS A 9 -8.38 -13.69 11.03
CA LYS A 9 -7.80 -12.78 12.06
C LYS A 9 -8.59 -11.51 12.32
N ALA A 10 -9.53 -11.16 11.44
CA ALA A 10 -10.44 -10.05 11.63
C ALA A 10 -11.84 -10.65 11.68
N ASP A 11 -12.58 -10.44 12.76
CA ASP A 11 -14.00 -10.82 12.88
C ASP A 11 -14.89 -9.89 12.01
N CYS A 12 -14.41 -9.55 10.81
CA CYS A 12 -14.98 -8.58 9.90
C CYS A 12 -14.57 -8.93 8.46
N LEU A 13 -15.54 -9.02 7.53
CA LEU A 13 -15.27 -8.85 6.10
C LEU A 13 -14.87 -7.38 5.85
N GLU A 14 -13.60 -7.05 5.97
CA GLU A 14 -13.13 -5.73 5.54
C GLU A 14 -13.05 -5.72 4.02
N ASN A 15 -14.03 -5.05 3.41
CA ASN A 15 -13.92 -4.59 2.05
C ASN A 15 -12.62 -3.77 1.95
N PHE A 16 -11.60 -4.31 1.29
CA PHE A 16 -10.37 -3.59 0.93
C PHE A 16 -10.63 -2.24 0.20
N SER A 17 -11.87 -2.03 -0.25
CA SER A 17 -12.45 -0.76 -0.68
C SER A 17 -12.25 0.41 0.30
N GLU A 18 -12.07 0.14 1.61
CA GLU A 18 -11.99 1.17 2.65
C GLU A 18 -10.61 1.34 3.30
N VAL A 19 -9.54 0.76 2.74
CA VAL A 19 -8.19 1.07 3.23
C VAL A 19 -7.88 2.53 2.91
N GLN A 20 -8.08 3.40 3.91
CA GLN A 20 -7.79 4.84 3.82
C GLN A 20 -6.27 5.08 3.83
N LEU A 21 -5.66 4.86 2.67
CA LEU A 21 -4.32 5.35 2.37
C LEU A 21 -4.37 6.87 2.22
N THR A 22 -3.51 7.55 2.95
CA THR A 22 -3.27 8.98 2.79
C THR A 22 -2.72 9.27 1.39
N LEU A 23 -2.88 10.51 0.91
CA LEU A 23 -2.39 10.91 -0.41
C LEU A 23 -0.88 10.63 -0.59
N ALA A 24 -0.09 10.80 0.47
CA ALA A 24 1.35 10.52 0.45
C ALA A 24 1.64 9.02 0.30
N GLU A 25 0.92 8.17 1.03
CA GLU A 25 1.06 6.71 0.92
C GLU A 25 0.63 6.21 -0.46
N LYS A 26 -0.47 6.73 -1.02
CA LYS A 26 -0.90 6.40 -2.39
C LYS A 26 0.15 6.80 -3.42
N ARG A 27 0.68 8.02 -3.34
CA ARG A 27 1.74 8.49 -4.26
C ARG A 27 3.00 7.64 -4.15
N MET A 28 3.39 7.27 -2.94
CA MET A 28 4.52 6.36 -2.72
C MET A 28 4.25 5.01 -3.38
N LEU A 29 3.07 4.42 -3.15
CA LEU A 29 2.68 3.15 -3.77
C LEU A 29 2.73 3.21 -5.30
N LEU A 30 2.23 4.30 -5.88
CA LEU A 30 2.20 4.54 -7.31
C LEU A 30 3.62 4.67 -7.89
N CYS A 31 4.52 5.37 -7.19
CA CYS A 31 5.93 5.44 -7.55
C CYS A 31 6.59 4.05 -7.54
N VAL A 32 6.33 3.24 -6.50
CA VAL A 32 6.88 1.88 -6.43
C VAL A 32 6.30 0.98 -7.53
N CYS A 33 5.01 1.10 -7.84
CA CYS A 33 4.39 0.37 -8.96
C CYS A 33 5.03 0.73 -10.31
N SER A 34 5.39 2.00 -10.50
CA SER A 34 6.13 2.45 -11.70
C SER A 34 7.62 2.05 -11.71
N GLY A 35 8.09 1.29 -10.71
CA GLY A 35 9.49 0.85 -10.63
C GLY A 35 10.47 1.93 -10.18
N MET A 36 9.99 3.03 -9.59
CA MET A 36 10.88 4.08 -9.09
C MET A 36 11.63 3.61 -7.84
N THR A 37 12.92 3.94 -7.78
CA THR A 37 13.76 3.64 -6.62
C THR A 37 13.44 4.55 -5.44
N THR A 38 13.83 4.14 -4.23
CA THR A 38 13.64 4.92 -3.01
C THR A 38 14.21 6.34 -3.12
N ASN A 39 15.35 6.50 -3.81
CA ASN A 39 15.97 7.81 -3.99
C ASN A 39 15.12 8.74 -4.88
N MET A 40 14.53 8.21 -5.96
CA MET A 40 13.61 9.00 -6.79
C MET A 40 12.35 9.36 -6.02
N MET A 41 11.83 8.46 -5.17
CA MET A 41 10.67 8.76 -4.33
C MET A 41 10.94 9.87 -3.33
N VAL A 42 12.15 9.95 -2.75
CA VAL A 42 12.56 11.06 -1.87
C VAL A 42 12.44 12.38 -2.61
N SER A 43 12.91 12.44 -3.86
CA SER A 43 12.83 13.63 -4.70
C SER A 43 11.39 13.97 -5.12
N VAL A 44 10.60 12.97 -5.54
CA VAL A 44 9.23 13.16 -6.07
C VAL A 44 8.24 13.52 -4.96
N LEU A 45 8.34 12.88 -3.79
CA LEU A 45 7.47 13.15 -2.65
C LEU A 45 7.95 14.36 -1.83
N ASN A 46 9.18 14.83 -2.07
CA ASN A 46 9.88 15.84 -1.27
C ASN A 46 9.86 15.47 0.23
N LYS A 47 10.15 14.20 0.53
CA LYS A 47 10.16 13.62 1.87
C LYS A 47 11.44 12.84 2.09
N SER A 48 11.95 12.87 3.31
CA SER A 48 13.15 12.12 3.69
C SER A 48 12.95 10.60 3.50
N ALA A 49 14.05 9.89 3.23
CA ALA A 49 14.03 8.44 3.09
C ALA A 49 13.47 7.74 4.33
N ASP A 50 13.72 8.29 5.51
CA ASP A 50 13.17 7.81 6.78
C ASP A 50 11.64 7.88 6.82
N THR A 51 11.07 9.00 6.34
CA THR A 51 9.61 9.18 6.22
C THR A 51 9.00 8.19 5.24
N ILE A 52 9.67 7.91 4.11
CA ILE A 52 9.23 6.90 3.15
C ILE A 52 9.24 5.51 3.78
N ASN A 53 10.29 5.15 4.53
CA ASN A 53 10.32 3.89 5.28
C ASN A 53 9.17 3.81 6.31
N GLY A 54 8.82 4.93 6.94
CA GLY A 54 7.62 5.05 7.78
C GLY A 54 6.34 4.78 6.99
N TYR A 55 6.17 5.39 5.82
CA TYR A 55 5.02 5.12 4.94
C TYR A 55 4.95 3.67 4.49
N ARG A 56 6.09 3.01 4.20
CA ARG A 56 6.11 1.58 3.85
C ARG A 56 5.57 0.74 4.99
N LYS A 57 6.04 0.97 6.21
CA LYS A 57 5.56 0.26 7.40
C LYS A 57 4.07 0.52 7.64
N SER A 58 3.63 1.77 7.48
CA SER A 58 2.22 2.13 7.67
C SER A 58 1.33 1.48 6.62
N VAL A 59 1.71 1.51 5.34
CA VAL A 59 1.02 0.82 4.24
C VAL A 59 0.94 -0.69 4.50
N ILE A 60 2.06 -1.32 4.85
CA ILE A 60 2.10 -2.76 5.14
C ILE A 60 1.14 -3.11 6.30
N ALA A 61 1.17 -2.32 7.37
CA ALA A 61 0.28 -2.50 8.52
C ALA A 61 -1.20 -2.26 8.16
N LYS A 62 -1.50 -1.23 7.37
CA LYS A 62 -2.86 -0.89 6.94
C LYS A 62 -3.45 -1.90 5.96
N LEU A 63 -2.63 -2.46 5.06
CA LEU A 63 -3.05 -3.49 4.12
C LEU A 63 -3.01 -4.90 4.73
N GLY A 64 -2.39 -5.06 5.91
CA GLY A 64 -2.23 -6.35 6.57
C GLY A 64 -1.34 -7.34 5.80
N VAL A 65 -0.44 -6.83 4.95
CA VAL A 65 0.47 -7.65 4.12
C VAL A 65 1.80 -7.88 4.83
N GLN A 66 2.61 -8.81 4.32
CA GLN A 66 3.94 -9.07 4.88
C GLN A 66 5.04 -8.30 4.16
N ASN A 67 4.83 -8.01 2.86
CA ASN A 67 5.85 -7.40 2.00
C ASN A 67 5.32 -6.23 1.18
N MET A 68 6.23 -5.36 0.74
CA MET A 68 5.91 -4.24 -0.16
C MET A 68 5.41 -4.73 -1.53
N GLN A 69 5.93 -5.86 -2.02
CA GLN A 69 5.49 -6.49 -3.26
C GLN A 69 4.05 -6.99 -3.16
N GLU A 70 3.69 -7.58 -2.02
CA GLU A 70 2.30 -7.94 -1.74
C GLU A 70 1.42 -6.71 -1.64
N ALA A 71 1.89 -5.62 -1.02
CA ALA A 71 1.16 -4.35 -0.97
C ALA A 71 0.84 -3.81 -2.37
N ILE A 72 1.80 -3.90 -3.30
CA ILE A 72 1.66 -3.48 -4.70
C ILE A 72 0.66 -4.38 -5.42
N ALA A 73 0.82 -5.70 -5.31
CA ALA A 73 -0.09 -6.65 -5.92
C ALA A 73 -1.53 -6.43 -5.42
N MET A 74 -1.69 -6.22 -4.12
CA MET A 74 -2.99 -5.96 -3.51
C MET A 74 -3.59 -4.64 -4.00
N ALA A 75 -2.80 -3.58 -4.09
CA ALA A 75 -3.29 -2.31 -4.63
C ALA A 75 -3.70 -2.38 -6.11
N MET A 76 -2.99 -3.18 -6.93
CA MET A 76 -3.38 -3.43 -8.32
C MET A 76 -4.67 -4.25 -8.40
N ILE A 77 -4.78 -5.34 -7.62
CA ILE A 77 -5.96 -6.22 -7.58
C ILE A 77 -7.21 -5.45 -7.14
N HIS A 78 -7.07 -4.61 -6.12
CA HIS A 78 -8.18 -3.83 -5.55
C HIS A 78 -8.47 -2.53 -6.31
N LYS A 79 -7.78 -2.24 -7.43
CA LYS A 79 -7.91 -0.99 -8.18
C LYS A 79 -7.81 0.26 -7.29
N LEU A 80 -6.88 0.22 -6.33
CA LEU A 80 -6.58 1.35 -5.44
C LEU A 80 -5.64 2.38 -6.09
N LEU A 81 -5.24 2.11 -7.34
CA LEU A 81 -4.37 2.90 -8.23
C LEU A 81 -5.17 3.42 -9.42
#